data_AF-A0A8X6X5Q0-F1
#
_entry.id   AF-A0A8X6X5Q0-F1
#
_cell.length_a   1.000
_cell.length_b   1.000
_cell.length_c   1.000
_cell.angle_alpha   90.00
_cell.angle_beta   90.00
_cell.angle_gamma   90.00
#
_symmetry.space_group_name_H-M   'P 1'
#
loop_
_entity.id
_entity.type
_entity.pdbx_description
1 polymer ?
#
loop_
_entity_poly.entity_id
_entity_poly.type
_entity_poly.pdbx_seq_one_letter_code
_entity_poly.pdbx_strand_id
1 'polypeptide(L)'
;MSSSNCKDRYLQWPLWLPHKEYLNGYSVRLGLPPFFLRFLHQMLVGKRYIPAIWQAPLRPAEEKYPVIVFSHGLSGWRTSYSSLCLELASYGFVVAAVEHRYVIS
;
A
#
# COMPACT_ATOMS: atom_id res chain seq x y z
N MET A 1 25.52 -7.00 11.71
CA MET A 1 24.63 -5.87 12.08
C MET A 1 23.27 -6.46 12.47
N SER A 2 22.73 -5.93 13.57
CA SER A 2 21.78 -6.55 14.51
C SER A 2 20.67 -7.44 13.95
N SER A 3 20.59 -8.68 14.43
CA SER A 3 19.45 -9.58 14.29
C SER A 3 18.25 -9.01 15.06
N SER A 4 17.46 -8.16 14.41
CA SER A 4 16.23 -7.64 14.99
C SER A 4 15.22 -8.78 15.17
N ASN A 5 14.75 -8.92 16.40
CA ASN A 5 13.79 -9.92 16.84
C ASN A 5 12.55 -9.92 15.91
N CYS A 6 12.15 -11.10 15.43
CA CYS A 6 10.99 -11.26 14.53
C CYS A 6 9.72 -10.58 15.07
N LYS A 7 9.61 -10.51 16.41
CA LYS A 7 8.50 -9.91 17.14
C LYS A 7 8.44 -8.39 17.09
N ASP A 8 9.55 -7.67 16.82
CA ASP A 8 9.54 -6.20 16.76
C ASP A 8 9.25 -5.65 15.35
N ARG A 9 9.08 -6.55 14.36
CA ARG A 9 8.92 -6.18 12.95
C ARG A 9 7.56 -5.57 12.61
N TYR A 10 6.53 -5.76 13.45
CA TYR A 10 5.22 -5.11 13.24
C TYR A 10 5.29 -3.57 13.41
N LEU A 11 6.28 -3.06 14.16
CA LEU A 11 6.48 -1.61 14.33
C LEU A 11 6.94 -0.91 13.03
N GLN A 12 7.41 -1.68 12.05
CA GLN A 12 7.91 -1.18 10.76
C GLN A 12 6.87 -1.32 9.64
N TRP A 13 5.65 -1.75 9.96
CA TRP A 13 4.60 -1.94 8.96
C TRP A 13 4.03 -0.59 8.51
N PRO A 14 4.05 -0.28 7.21
CA PRO A 14 3.47 0.96 6.72
C PRO A 14 1.94 0.91 6.81
N LEU A 15 1.33 2.09 6.93
CA LEU A 15 -0.12 2.23 6.87
C LEU A 15 -0.64 1.91 5.47
N TRP A 16 -1.74 1.15 5.40
CA TRP A 16 -2.43 0.86 4.16
C TRP A 16 -2.99 2.12 3.50
N LEU A 17 -3.46 3.06 4.32
CA LEU A 17 -3.80 4.42 3.89
C LEU A 17 -2.78 5.40 4.50
N PRO A 18 -1.75 5.81 3.76
CA PRO A 18 -0.67 6.63 4.33
C PRO A 18 -1.09 8.09 4.57
N HIS A 19 -2.06 8.59 3.80
CA HIS A 19 -2.46 10.00 3.77
C HIS A 19 -3.99 10.13 3.71
N LYS A 20 -4.55 11.12 4.42
CA LYS A 20 -6.02 11.37 4.47
C LYS A 20 -6.52 11.99 3.16
N GLU A 21 -5.62 12.53 2.37
CA GLU A 21 -5.83 13.18 1.09
C GLU A 21 -6.42 12.20 0.05
N TYR A 22 -6.08 10.92 0.14
CA TYR A 22 -6.69 9.88 -0.70
C TYR A 22 -8.21 9.76 -0.48
N LEU A 23 -8.68 9.91 0.77
CA LEU A 23 -10.13 9.94 1.06
C LEU A 23 -10.81 11.21 0.55
N ASN A 24 -10.10 12.35 0.59
CA ASN A 24 -10.62 13.61 0.05
C ASN A 24 -10.76 13.56 -1.48
N GLY A 25 -9.82 12.94 -2.19
CA GLY A 25 -9.94 12.72 -3.64
C GLY A 25 -11.15 11.86 -3.98
N TYR A 26 -11.42 10.84 -3.16
CA TYR A 26 -12.62 10.00 -3.27
C TYR A 26 -13.92 10.76 -3.00
N SER A 27 -13.94 11.68 -2.03
CA SER A 27 -15.15 12.44 -1.68
C SER A 27 -15.60 13.35 -2.82
N VAL A 28 -14.66 13.96 -3.54
CA VAL A 28 -14.97 14.76 -4.73
C VAL A 28 -15.58 13.90 -5.84
N ARG A 29 -15.04 12.70 -6.07
CA ARG A 29 -15.54 11.78 -7.11
C ARG A 29 -16.91 11.18 -6.79
N LEU A 30 -17.17 10.87 -5.52
CA LEU A 30 -18.45 10.30 -5.07
C LEU A 30 -19.52 11.35 -4.76
N GLY A 31 -19.20 12.63 -4.80
CA GLY A 31 -20.13 13.72 -4.43
C GLY A 31 -20.55 13.71 -2.96
N LEU A 32 -19.78 13.03 -2.10
CA LEU A 32 -20.11 12.88 -0.67
C LEU A 32 -19.34 13.91 0.17
N PRO A 33 -19.90 14.40 1.28
CA PRO A 33 -19.17 15.27 2.20
C PRO A 33 -17.91 14.58 2.74
N PRO A 34 -16.72 15.22 2.74
CA PRO A 34 -15.47 14.61 3.20
C PRO A 34 -15.53 14.10 4.65
N PHE A 35 -16.29 14.76 5.54
CA PHE A 35 -16.46 14.33 6.92
C PHE A 35 -17.19 12.97 7.01
N PHE A 36 -18.17 12.72 6.14
CA PHE A 36 -18.96 11.49 6.14
C PHE A 36 -18.12 10.30 5.67
N LEU A 37 -17.36 10.45 4.59
CA LEU A 37 -16.43 9.43 4.12
C LEU A 37 -15.32 9.13 5.13
N ARG A 38 -14.79 10.16 5.80
CA ARG A 38 -13.81 9.99 6.89
C ARG A 38 -14.41 9.24 8.07
N PHE A 39 -15.63 9.57 8.48
CA PHE A 39 -16.35 8.88 9.54
C PHE A 39 -16.57 7.40 9.18
N LEU A 40 -17.04 7.12 7.98
CA LEU A 40 -17.28 5.74 7.50
C LEU A 40 -15.97 4.94 7.43
N HIS A 41 -14.89 5.53 6.90
CA HIS A 41 -13.57 4.92 6.89
C HIS A 41 -13.07 4.63 8.31
N GLN A 42 -13.24 5.58 9.23
CA GLN A 42 -12.82 5.41 10.62
C GLN A 42 -13.60 4.29 11.33
N MET A 43 -14.90 4.16 11.07
CA MET A 43 -15.74 3.11 11.64
C MET A 43 -15.47 1.72 11.03
N LEU A 44 -15.38 1.62 9.70
CA LEU A 44 -15.34 0.31 9.02
C LEU A 44 -13.93 -0.22 8.80
N VAL A 45 -12.98 0.66 8.47
CA VAL A 45 -11.63 0.27 8.04
C VAL A 45 -10.61 0.49 9.15
N GLY A 46 -10.70 1.64 9.82
CA GLY A 46 -9.78 2.04 10.87
C GLY A 46 -8.34 2.21 10.37
N LYS A 47 -7.37 2.07 11.29
CA LYS A 47 -5.95 2.03 10.93
C LYS A 47 -5.58 0.60 10.52
N ARG A 48 -5.41 0.38 9.23
CA ARG A 48 -4.89 -0.88 8.67
C ARG A 48 -3.42 -0.73 8.31
N TYR A 49 -2.66 -1.77 8.63
CA TYR A 49 -1.23 -1.87 8.37
C TYR A 49 -0.99 -2.92 7.29
N ILE A 50 -0.01 -2.68 6.43
CA ILE A 50 0.44 -3.62 5.42
C ILE A 50 1.52 -4.49 6.07
N PRO A 51 1.44 -5.83 6.03
CA PRO A 51 2.43 -6.72 6.64
C PRO A 51 3.70 -6.82 5.77
N ALA A 52 4.34 -5.68 5.56
CA ALA A 52 5.58 -5.51 4.80
C ALA A 52 6.57 -4.73 5.66
N ILE A 53 7.84 -5.14 5.67
CA ILE A 53 8.88 -4.41 6.38
C ILE A 53 9.30 -3.22 5.51
N TRP A 54 9.13 -2.01 6.03
CA TRP A 54 9.55 -0.81 5.31
C TRP A 54 11.09 -0.78 5.16
N GLN A 55 11.56 -0.51 3.93
CA GLN A 55 12.99 -0.39 3.60
C GLN A 55 13.85 -1.61 4.01
N ALA A 56 13.27 -2.80 4.04
CA ALA A 56 14.05 -4.02 4.24
C ALA A 56 15.07 -4.21 3.10
N PRO A 57 16.27 -4.75 3.41
CA PRO A 57 17.22 -5.11 2.36
C PRO A 57 16.61 -6.17 1.44
N LEU A 58 16.86 -6.03 0.13
CA LEU A 58 16.48 -7.06 -0.83
C LEU A 58 17.23 -8.35 -0.51
N ARG A 59 16.53 -9.49 -0.56
CA ARG A 59 17.16 -10.78 -0.35
C ARG A 59 18.20 -11.01 -1.46
N PRO A 60 19.42 -11.48 -1.15
CA PRO A 60 20.35 -11.90 -2.18
C PRO A 60 19.78 -13.12 -2.90
N ALA A 61 19.75 -13.06 -4.23
CA ALA A 61 19.35 -14.17 -5.08
C ALA A 61 20.52 -14.56 -5.98
N GLU A 62 20.65 -15.86 -6.24
CA GLU A 62 21.62 -16.41 -7.20
C GLU A 62 21.23 -16.05 -8.64
N GLU A 63 19.94 -15.83 -8.89
CA GLU A 63 19.36 -15.46 -10.17
C GLU A 63 18.62 -14.11 -10.11
N LYS A 64 18.35 -13.51 -11.28
CA LYS A 64 17.62 -12.23 -11.37
C LYS A 64 16.15 -12.42 -11.00
N TYR A 65 15.60 -11.48 -10.23
CA TYR A 65 14.17 -11.49 -9.91
C TYR A 65 13.30 -11.17 -11.14
N PRO A 66 12.22 -11.93 -11.39
CA PRO A 66 11.20 -11.54 -12.34
C PRO A 66 10.45 -10.29 -11.83
N VAL A 67 10.22 -9.32 -12.72
CA VAL A 67 9.62 -8.02 -12.38
C VAL A 67 8.20 -7.93 -12.91
N ILE A 68 7.26 -7.51 -12.05
CA ILE A 68 5.87 -7.25 -12.41
C ILE A 68 5.58 -5.77 -12.19
N VAL A 69 5.09 -5.08 -13.21
CA VAL A 69 4.57 -3.72 -13.10
C VAL A 69 3.06 -3.78 -12.91
N PHE A 70 2.59 -3.30 -11.76
CA PHE A 70 1.17 -3.28 -11.43
C PHE A 70 0.61 -1.86 -11.55
N SER A 71 -0.47 -1.74 -12.31
CA SER A 71 -1.23 -0.49 -12.46
C SER A 71 -2.58 -0.63 -11.80
N HIS A 72 -2.90 0.28 -10.87
CA HIS A 72 -4.22 0.29 -10.26
C HIS A 72 -5.30 0.78 -11.25
N GLY A 73 -6.53 0.29 -11.08
CA GLY A 73 -7.70 0.73 -11.84
C GLY A 73 -8.23 2.11 -11.44
N LEU A 74 -9.33 2.52 -12.08
CA LEU A 74 -10.03 3.78 -11.79
C LEU A 74 -10.38 3.83 -10.30
N SER A 75 -9.93 4.88 -9.60
CA SER A 75 -10.11 5.07 -8.16
C SER A 75 -9.15 4.31 -7.23
N GLY A 76 -8.21 3.50 -7.73
CA GLY A 76 -7.15 2.94 -6.87
C GLY A 76 -6.03 3.95 -6.53
N TRP A 77 -5.20 3.59 -5.55
CA TRP A 77 -3.89 4.19 -5.28
C TRP A 77 -2.85 3.08 -5.07
N ARG A 78 -1.55 3.42 -4.92
CA ARG A 78 -0.45 2.42 -4.93
C ARG A 78 -0.56 1.30 -3.90
N THR A 79 -1.23 1.52 -2.78
CA THR A 79 -1.40 0.54 -1.70
C THR A 79 -2.73 -0.21 -1.74
N SER A 80 -3.67 0.12 -2.65
CA SER A 80 -4.97 -0.56 -2.72
C SER A 80 -4.84 -2.07 -2.95
N TYR A 81 -3.82 -2.50 -3.70
CA TYR A 81 -3.55 -3.89 -4.05
C TYR A 81 -2.36 -4.47 -3.27
N SER A 82 -2.07 -3.95 -2.08
CA SER A 82 -0.93 -4.41 -1.28
C SER A 82 -0.96 -5.90 -0.97
N SER A 83 -2.15 -6.50 -0.78
CA SER A 83 -2.30 -7.94 -0.56
C SER A 83 -1.80 -8.76 -1.76
N LEU A 84 -2.24 -8.40 -2.97
CA LEU A 84 -1.81 -9.05 -4.21
C LEU A 84 -0.31 -8.86 -4.47
N CYS A 85 0.20 -7.63 -4.28
CA CYS A 85 1.62 -7.35 -4.44
C CYS A 85 2.47 -8.15 -3.43
N LEU A 86 1.98 -8.31 -2.20
CA LEU A 86 2.66 -9.11 -1.18
C LEU A 86 2.66 -10.60 -1.50
N GLU A 87 1.54 -11.11 -2.01
CA GLU A 87 1.43 -12.50 -2.43
C GLU A 87 2.44 -12.81 -3.55
N LEU A 88 2.47 -11.98 -4.60
CA LEU A 88 3.47 -12.06 -5.67
C LEU A 88 4.91 -11.95 -5.13
N ALA A 89 5.18 -11.02 -4.21
CA ALA A 89 6.50 -10.90 -3.60
C ALA A 89 6.90 -12.14 -2.78
N SER A 90 5.94 -12.80 -2.14
CA SER A 90 6.18 -14.04 -1.39
C SER A 90 6.55 -15.22 -2.29
N TYR A 91 6.06 -15.21 -3.54
CA TYR A 91 6.46 -16.15 -4.60
C TYR A 91 7.81 -15.80 -5.26
N GLY A 92 8.48 -14.72 -4.83
CA GLY A 92 9.80 -14.33 -5.33
C GLY A 92 9.79 -13.35 -6.51
N PHE A 93 8.68 -12.63 -6.73
CA PHE A 93 8.64 -11.55 -7.73
C PHE A 93 9.02 -10.20 -7.10
N VAL A 94 9.59 -9.31 -7.92
CA VAL A 94 9.69 -7.88 -7.59
C VAL A 94 8.49 -7.17 -8.22
N VAL A 95 7.64 -6.56 -7.38
CA VAL A 95 6.42 -5.87 -7.84
C VAL A 95 6.59 -4.36 -7.73
N ALA A 96 6.49 -3.66 -8.86
CA ALA A 96 6.45 -2.21 -8.93
C ALA A 96 4.99 -1.74 -9.08
N ALA A 97 4.37 -1.30 -7.98
CA ALA A 97 3.04 -0.72 -7.99
C ALA A 97 3.10 0.78 -8.33
N VAL A 98 2.67 1.15 -9.53
CA VAL A 98 2.75 2.52 -10.05
C VAL A 98 1.55 3.34 -9.56
N GLU A 99 1.80 4.56 -9.09
CA GLU A 99 0.75 5.55 -8.78
C GLU A 99 0.58 6.52 -9.94
N HIS A 100 -0.59 6.50 -10.58
CA HIS A 100 -0.90 7.44 -11.65
C HIS A 100 -1.40 8.76 -11.05
N ARG A 101 -0.69 9.86 -11.31
CA ARG A 101 -1.18 11.21 -10.97
C ARG A 101 -2.14 11.68 -12.05
N TYR A 102 -3.41 11.26 -11.97
CA TYR A 102 -4.46 11.95 -12.71
C TYR A 102 -4.73 13.30 -12.03
N VAL A 103 -4.07 14.35 -12.52
CA VAL A 103 -4.49 15.73 -12.30
C VAL A 103 -5.75 15.93 -13.11
N ILE A 104 -6.90 15.97 -12.44
CA ILE A 104 -8.11 16.52 -13.03
C ILE A 104 -8.02 18.01 -12.74
N SER A 105 -7.62 18.79 -13.75
CA SER A 105 -7.66 20.26 -13.74
C SER A 105 -9.08 20.77 -13.86
#